data_AF-A0A9P5TQ30-F1
#
_entry.id   AF-A0A9P5TQ30-F1
#
_cell.length_a   1.000
_cell.length_b   1.000
_cell.length_c   1.000
_cell.angle_alpha   90.00
_cell.angle_beta   90.00
_cell.angle_gamma   90.00
#
_symmetry.space_group_name_H-M   'P 1'
#
loop_
_entity.id
_entity.type
_entity.pdbx_description
1 polymer ?
#
loop_
_entity_poly.entity_id
_entity_poly.type
_entity_poly.pdbx_seq_one_letter_code
_entity_poly.pdbx_strand_id
1 'polypeptide(L)'
;MFARWISGYFDHGDLSTRNPNILEWVLTSTSRPGTIYRMSKAEQDEILQFNGASVDIPCMQGLSAQLNAAYRKVLFTPEAMDLFSNMTVTYLTGEKGPAAQISQSWIIQDELPKQGVKTGVKMAPGINHFVHWDDPERAIDIFLECAQPK
;
A
#
# COMPACT_ATOMS: atom_id res chain seq x y z
N MET A 1 12.83 -8.05 11.85
CA MET A 1 11.51 -8.71 11.74
C MET A 1 10.61 -7.99 10.74
N PHE A 2 10.38 -6.67 10.91
CA PHE A 2 9.54 -5.88 10.00
C PHE A 2 9.96 -5.94 8.53
N ALA A 3 11.21 -5.59 8.17
CA ALA A 3 11.67 -5.60 6.77
C ALA A 3 11.44 -6.95 6.06
N ARG A 4 11.67 -8.06 6.76
CA ARG A 4 11.39 -9.42 6.25
C ARG A 4 9.91 -9.63 5.96
N TRP A 5 9.04 -9.23 6.88
CA TRP A 5 7.60 -9.39 6.75
C TRP A 5 7.05 -8.48 5.65
N ILE A 6 7.42 -7.19 5.66
CA ILE A 6 6.87 -6.19 4.75
C ILE A 6 7.31 -6.42 3.29
N SER A 7 8.49 -7.00 3.07
CA SER A 7 8.97 -7.39 1.73
C SER A 7 8.59 -8.81 1.32
N GLY A 8 7.85 -9.54 2.15
CA GLY A 8 7.37 -10.89 1.83
C GLY A 8 6.18 -10.88 0.89
N TYR A 9 5.85 -12.05 0.36
CA TYR A 9 4.62 -12.29 -0.43
C TYR A 9 3.62 -12.99 0.47
N PHE A 10 2.32 -12.72 0.28
CA PHE A 10 1.26 -13.32 1.08
C PHE A 10 0.30 -14.11 0.19
N ASP A 11 -0.08 -15.31 0.62
CA ASP A 11 -1.02 -16.15 -0.13
C ASP A 11 -2.45 -15.92 0.37
N HIS A 12 -3.10 -14.93 -0.24
CA HIS A 12 -4.52 -14.67 -0.01
C HIS A 12 -5.41 -15.61 -0.83
N GLY A 13 -6.66 -15.75 -0.40
CA GLY A 13 -7.71 -16.35 -1.22
C GLY A 13 -8.17 -15.42 -2.36
N ASP A 14 -9.36 -15.70 -2.91
CA ASP A 14 -9.93 -14.92 -4.00
C ASP A 14 -10.29 -13.48 -3.61
N LEU A 15 -9.39 -12.54 -3.93
CA LEU A 15 -9.53 -11.11 -3.62
C LEU A 15 -10.77 -10.46 -4.26
N SER A 16 -11.35 -11.05 -5.31
CA SER A 16 -12.58 -10.53 -5.93
C SER A 16 -13.77 -10.58 -4.99
N THR A 17 -13.74 -11.49 -3.99
CA THR A 17 -14.78 -11.62 -2.96
C THR A 17 -14.80 -10.46 -1.97
N ARG A 18 -13.73 -9.65 -1.90
CA ARG A 18 -13.54 -8.56 -0.92
C ARG A 18 -13.81 -8.98 0.53
N ASN A 19 -13.55 -10.24 0.87
CA ASN A 19 -13.79 -10.82 2.19
C ASN A 19 -12.53 -10.75 3.07
N PRO A 20 -12.50 -10.02 4.19
CA PRO A 20 -11.31 -9.94 5.04
C PRO A 20 -10.80 -11.28 5.59
N ASN A 21 -11.68 -12.29 5.70
CA ASN A 21 -11.34 -13.62 6.23
C ASN A 21 -10.53 -14.48 5.25
N ILE A 22 -10.43 -14.08 3.98
CA ILE A 22 -9.59 -14.77 2.99
C ILE A 22 -8.16 -14.20 2.94
N LEU A 23 -7.88 -13.13 3.69
CA LEU A 23 -6.58 -12.49 3.72
C LEU A 23 -5.66 -13.20 4.71
N GLU A 24 -4.39 -13.28 4.35
CA GLU A 24 -3.32 -13.82 5.20
C GLU A 24 -2.62 -12.65 5.89
N TRP A 25 -2.73 -12.59 7.21
CA TRP A 25 -2.35 -11.43 8.01
C TRP A 25 -0.94 -11.56 8.61
N VAL A 26 -0.46 -12.78 8.76
CA VAL A 26 0.71 -13.08 9.61
C VAL A 26 1.82 -13.68 8.78
N LEU A 27 1.53 -14.76 8.04
CA LEU A 27 2.54 -15.58 7.41
C LEU A 27 2.80 -15.18 5.96
N THR A 28 4.07 -14.94 5.65
CA THR A 28 4.51 -14.82 4.27
C THR A 28 4.53 -16.19 3.61
N SER A 29 4.11 -16.25 2.35
CA SER A 29 4.26 -17.39 1.45
C SER A 29 5.69 -17.92 1.43
N THR A 30 5.81 -19.24 1.27
CA THR A 30 7.09 -19.91 1.01
C THR A 30 7.40 -20.02 -0.49
N SER A 31 6.48 -19.62 -1.36
CA SER A 31 6.63 -19.73 -2.82
C SER A 31 7.73 -18.84 -3.39
N ARG A 32 8.04 -17.73 -2.74
CA ARG A 32 9.03 -16.74 -3.18
C ARG A 32 9.68 -16.06 -1.98
N PRO A 33 11.02 -15.94 -1.92
CA PRO A 33 11.67 -15.16 -0.88
C PRO A 33 11.34 -13.67 -1.07
N GLY A 34 11.16 -12.96 0.04
CA GLY A 34 10.91 -11.51 0.00
C GLY A 34 12.00 -10.74 -0.72
N THR A 35 11.63 -9.61 -1.34
CA THR A 35 12.49 -8.87 -2.27
C THR A 35 13.83 -8.46 -1.68
N ILE A 36 13.88 -8.12 -0.38
CA ILE A 36 15.12 -7.70 0.29
C ILE A 36 16.21 -8.78 0.24
N TYR A 37 15.84 -10.06 0.09
CA TYR A 37 16.80 -11.16 0.03
C TYR A 37 17.50 -11.28 -1.32
N ARG A 38 17.09 -10.50 -2.33
CA ARG A 38 17.79 -10.37 -3.61
C ARG A 38 18.82 -9.24 -3.62
N MET A 39 18.80 -8.39 -2.59
CA MET A 39 19.76 -7.32 -2.40
C MET A 39 21.01 -7.86 -1.69
N SER A 40 22.18 -7.36 -2.08
CA SER A 40 23.41 -7.51 -1.32
C SER A 40 23.30 -6.89 0.07
N LYS A 41 24.20 -7.28 0.98
CA LYS A 41 24.24 -6.70 2.32
C LYS A 41 24.50 -5.19 2.29
N ALA A 42 25.34 -4.71 1.38
CA ALA A 42 25.63 -3.30 1.23
C ALA A 42 24.39 -2.50 0.82
N GLU A 43 23.64 -2.98 -0.17
CA GLU A 43 22.36 -2.37 -0.58
C GLU A 43 21.33 -2.40 0.56
N GLN A 44 21.26 -3.49 1.33
CA GLN A 44 20.39 -3.56 2.50
C GLN A 44 20.78 -2.52 3.56
N ASP A 45 22.08 -2.32 3.82
CA ASP A 45 22.56 -1.35 4.80
C ASP A 45 22.34 0.10 4.36
N GLU A 46 22.38 0.36 3.06
CA GLU A 46 22.10 1.67 2.49
C GLU A 46 20.60 2.01 2.53
N ILE A 47 19.73 1.05 2.20
CA ILE A 47 18.30 1.28 2.00
C ILE A 47 17.50 1.11 3.30
N LEU A 48 17.89 0.19 4.18
CA LEU A 48 17.12 -0.16 5.38
C LEU A 48 17.54 0.69 6.58
N GLN A 49 16.71 1.67 6.95
CA GLN A 49 16.91 2.50 8.14
C GLN A 49 16.03 2.05 9.32
N PHE A 50 16.52 1.07 10.08
CA PHE A 50 15.76 0.51 11.21
C PHE A 50 15.57 1.47 12.39
N ASN A 51 16.44 2.47 12.53
CA ASN A 51 16.33 3.46 13.62
C ASN A 51 15.08 4.33 13.45
N GLY A 52 14.71 4.69 12.21
CA GLY A 52 13.49 5.45 11.90
C GLY A 52 12.22 4.60 12.03
N ALA A 53 12.25 3.34 11.58
CA ALA A 53 11.10 2.44 11.64
C ALA A 53 10.63 2.10 13.08
N SER A 54 11.44 2.42 14.10
CA SER A 54 11.10 2.23 15.51
C SER A 54 9.96 3.12 16.00
N VAL A 55 9.66 4.22 15.30
CA VAL A 55 8.57 5.16 15.68
C VAL A 55 7.28 4.92 14.91
N ASP A 56 7.34 4.42 13.67
CA ASP A 56 6.17 4.36 12.79
C ASP A 56 5.08 3.41 13.30
N ILE A 57 5.45 2.20 13.72
CA ILE A 57 4.47 1.21 14.23
C ILE A 57 3.80 1.71 15.53
N PRO A 58 4.55 2.17 16.56
CA PRO A 58 3.94 2.77 17.74
C PRO A 58 3.06 3.98 17.42
N CYS A 59 3.47 4.86 16.49
CA CYS A 59 2.65 6.00 16.07
C CYS A 59 1.36 5.53 15.36
N MET A 60 1.44 4.58 14.44
CA MET A 60 0.28 4.03 13.74
C MET A 60 -0.75 3.42 14.70
N GLN A 61 -0.28 2.71 15.73
CA GLN A 61 -1.15 2.06 16.70
C GLN A 61 -1.68 3.04 17.76
N GLY A 62 -0.80 3.90 18.30
CA GLY A 62 -1.11 4.80 19.41
C GLY A 62 -1.80 6.11 19.01
N LEU A 63 -1.66 6.53 17.75
CA LEU A 63 -2.22 7.80 17.23
C LEU A 63 -3.22 7.59 16.10
N SER A 64 -3.80 6.40 15.98
CA SER A 64 -4.72 6.04 14.87
C SER A 64 -5.85 7.06 14.68
N ALA A 65 -6.46 7.55 15.77
CA ALA A 65 -7.52 8.57 15.70
C ALA A 65 -7.00 9.91 15.16
N GLN A 66 -5.84 10.37 15.64
CA GLN A 66 -5.21 11.62 15.21
C GLN A 66 -4.74 11.54 13.75
N LEU A 67 -4.15 10.41 13.36
CA LEU A 67 -3.76 10.13 11.98
C LEU A 67 -4.97 10.10 11.05
N ASN A 68 -6.08 9.48 11.47
CA ASN A 68 -7.31 9.48 10.68
C ASN A 68 -7.91 10.90 10.55
N ALA A 69 -7.91 11.68 11.63
CA ALA A 69 -8.36 13.07 11.61
C ALA A 69 -7.49 13.93 10.67
N ALA A 70 -6.17 13.75 10.70
CA ALA A 70 -5.24 14.42 9.79
C ALA A 70 -5.47 14.01 8.33
N TYR A 71 -5.59 12.71 8.06
CA TYR A 71 -5.93 12.16 6.74
C TYR A 71 -7.21 12.79 6.18
N ARG A 72 -8.29 12.81 6.97
CA ARG A 72 -9.57 13.41 6.55
C ARG A 72 -9.46 14.91 6.29
N LYS A 73 -8.70 15.63 7.12
CA LYS A 73 -8.48 17.06 6.96
C LYS A 73 -7.70 17.40 5.69
N VAL A 74 -6.73 16.57 5.30
CA VAL A 74 -5.91 16.84 4.11
C VAL A 74 -6.66 16.50 2.82
N LEU A 75 -7.51 15.48 2.83
CA LEU A 75 -8.13 14.97 1.61
C LEU A 75 -9.59 15.41 1.39
N PHE A 76 -10.34 15.75 2.44
CA PHE A 76 -11.80 15.94 2.36
C PHE A 76 -12.28 17.32 2.78
N THR A 77 -11.38 18.28 3.03
CA THR A 77 -11.83 19.65 3.25
C THR A 77 -12.29 20.27 1.93
N PRO A 78 -13.31 21.13 1.94
CA PRO A 78 -13.73 21.87 0.74
C PRO A 78 -12.56 22.57 0.05
N GLU A 79 -11.63 23.14 0.83
CA GLU A 79 -10.46 23.83 0.31
C GLU A 79 -9.49 22.87 -0.41
N ALA A 80 -9.28 21.66 0.11
CA ALA A 80 -8.43 20.66 -0.55
C ALA A 80 -9.09 20.12 -1.83
N MET A 81 -10.40 19.87 -1.79
CA MET A 81 -11.14 19.39 -2.95
C MET A 81 -11.22 20.43 -4.07
N ASP A 82 -11.31 21.72 -3.73
CA ASP A 82 -11.28 22.81 -4.71
C ASP A 82 -9.89 22.94 -5.36
N LEU A 83 -8.82 22.92 -4.55
CA LEU A 83 -7.44 23.00 -5.02
C LEU A 83 -7.07 21.87 -5.97
N PHE A 84 -7.63 20.67 -5.75
CA PHE A 84 -7.34 19.47 -6.53
C PHE A 84 -8.57 18.93 -7.28
N SER A 85 -9.46 19.81 -7.73
CA SER A 85 -10.74 19.47 -8.38
C SER A 85 -10.62 18.59 -9.66
N ASN A 86 -9.46 18.63 -10.31
CA ASN A 86 -9.16 17.82 -11.50
C ASN A 86 -8.22 16.64 -11.22
N MET A 87 -7.78 16.45 -9.98
CA MET A 87 -6.87 15.37 -9.60
C MET A 87 -7.67 14.07 -9.39
N THR A 88 -7.16 12.99 -9.96
CA THR A 88 -7.60 11.63 -9.64
C THR A 88 -6.54 11.00 -8.74
N VAL A 89 -6.97 10.45 -7.60
CA VAL A 89 -6.09 9.76 -6.66
C VAL A 89 -6.17 8.26 -6.90
N THR A 90 -5.08 7.63 -7.31
CA THR A 90 -5.02 6.16 -7.44
C THR A 90 -4.27 5.55 -6.26
N TYR A 91 -4.93 4.69 -5.48
CA TYR A 91 -4.28 3.88 -4.46
C TYR A 91 -3.72 2.60 -5.09
N LEU A 92 -2.40 2.44 -5.06
CA LEU A 92 -1.69 1.29 -5.59
C LEU A 92 -1.26 0.35 -4.46
N THR A 93 -1.54 -0.94 -4.62
CA THR A 93 -1.05 -2.00 -3.72
C THR A 93 -0.66 -3.24 -4.52
N GLY A 94 0.25 -4.06 -4.00
CA GLY A 94 0.52 -5.39 -4.55
C GLY A 94 -0.53 -6.41 -4.14
N GLU A 95 -0.89 -7.30 -5.05
CA GLU A 95 -1.83 -8.41 -4.80
C GLU A 95 -1.30 -9.40 -3.74
N LYS A 96 0.03 -9.55 -3.67
CA LYS A 96 0.73 -10.42 -2.72
C LYS A 96 1.30 -9.60 -1.56
N GLY A 97 0.84 -8.37 -1.35
CA GLY A 97 1.27 -7.50 -0.25
C GLY A 97 0.60 -7.86 1.08
N PRO A 98 0.90 -7.13 2.16
CA PRO A 98 0.23 -7.31 3.45
C PRO A 98 -1.29 -7.11 3.38
N ALA A 99 -2.04 -7.97 4.08
CA ALA A 99 -3.50 -7.93 4.18
C ALA A 99 -4.08 -6.55 4.52
N ALA A 100 -3.40 -5.79 5.39
CA ALA A 100 -3.85 -4.46 5.79
C ALA A 100 -4.00 -3.49 4.60
N GLN A 101 -3.11 -3.54 3.61
CA GLN A 101 -3.18 -2.66 2.43
C GLN A 101 -4.33 -3.03 1.50
N ILE A 102 -4.57 -4.33 1.32
CA ILE A 102 -5.66 -4.82 0.50
C ILE A 102 -7.00 -4.45 1.13
N SER A 103 -7.15 -4.70 2.43
CA SER A 103 -8.34 -4.30 3.19
C SER A 103 -8.57 -2.78 3.14
N GLN A 104 -7.50 -1.98 3.35
CA GLN A 104 -7.58 -0.53 3.24
C GLN A 104 -8.00 -0.07 1.83
N SER A 105 -7.51 -0.73 0.78
CA SER A 105 -7.88 -0.39 -0.59
C SER A 105 -9.39 -0.55 -0.84
N TRP A 106 -10.02 -1.58 -0.26
CA TRP A 106 -11.47 -1.78 -0.33
C TRP A 106 -12.22 -0.66 0.39
N ILE A 107 -11.75 -0.24 1.57
CA ILE A 107 -12.34 0.87 2.31
C ILE A 107 -12.23 2.18 1.49
N ILE A 108 -11.06 2.45 0.90
CA ILE A 108 -10.83 3.64 0.06
C ILE A 108 -11.77 3.64 -1.16
N GLN A 109 -11.95 2.51 -1.84
CA GLN A 109 -12.87 2.39 -2.97
C GLN A 109 -14.30 2.77 -2.58
N ASP A 110 -14.73 2.45 -1.36
CA ASP A 110 -16.10 2.67 -0.92
C ASP A 110 -16.31 4.05 -0.27
N GLU A 111 -15.30 4.60 0.42
CA GLU A 111 -15.41 5.86 1.16
C GLU A 111 -15.13 7.09 0.28
N LEU A 112 -14.07 7.07 -0.53
CA LEU A 112 -13.61 8.27 -1.24
C LEU A 112 -14.63 8.81 -2.27
N PRO A 113 -15.30 7.98 -3.08
CA PRO A 113 -16.30 8.48 -4.02
C PRO A 113 -17.49 9.16 -3.30
N LYS A 114 -17.84 8.71 -2.09
CA LYS A 114 -18.92 9.32 -1.29
C LYS A 114 -18.57 10.72 -0.79
N GLN A 115 -17.28 11.05 -0.77
CA GLN A 115 -16.77 12.38 -0.43
C GLN A 115 -16.56 13.26 -1.68
N GLY A 116 -16.93 12.79 -2.87
CA GLY A 116 -16.73 13.53 -4.12
C GLY A 116 -15.29 13.47 -4.66
N VAL A 117 -14.41 12.67 -4.06
CA VAL A 117 -13.03 12.50 -4.52
C VAL A 117 -12.99 11.50 -5.67
N LYS A 118 -12.43 11.91 -6.81
CA LYS A 118 -12.11 11.02 -7.93
C LYS A 118 -11.00 10.07 -7.49
N THR A 119 -11.36 8.81 -7.25
CA THR A 119 -10.41 7.79 -6.78
C THR A 119 -10.37 6.59 -7.71
N GLY A 120 -9.22 5.93 -7.76
CA GLY A 120 -9.03 4.61 -8.33
C GLY A 120 -8.26 3.72 -7.37
N VAL A 121 -8.37 2.41 -7.57
CA VAL A 121 -7.44 1.45 -6.95
C VAL A 121 -6.82 0.60 -8.03
N LYS A 122 -5.51 0.38 -7.90
CA LYS A 122 -4.75 -0.56 -8.71
C LYS A 122 -4.16 -1.62 -7.80
N MET A 123 -4.56 -2.87 -8.01
CA MET A 123 -3.84 -4.02 -7.44
C MET A 123 -2.87 -4.53 -8.51
N ALA A 124 -1.58 -4.59 -8.18
CA ALA A 124 -0.55 -5.09 -9.07
C ALA A 124 -0.41 -6.62 -8.92
N PRO A 125 -0.72 -7.41 -9.98
CA PRO A 125 -0.74 -8.86 -9.89
C PRO A 125 0.62 -9.46 -9.56
N GLY A 126 0.65 -10.37 -8.57
CA GLY A 126 1.85 -11.09 -8.13
C GLY A 126 2.91 -10.27 -7.39
N ILE A 127 2.67 -8.98 -7.15
CA ILE A 127 3.63 -8.05 -6.53
C ILE A 127 3.37 -7.93 -5.02
N ASN A 128 4.45 -7.77 -4.24
CA ASN A 128 4.36 -7.53 -2.79
C ASN A 128 4.15 -6.04 -2.43
N HIS A 129 4.48 -5.64 -1.19
CA HIS A 129 4.36 -4.26 -0.74
C HIS A 129 5.19 -3.25 -1.56
N PHE A 130 6.38 -3.64 -2.01
CA PHE A 130 7.36 -2.75 -2.63
C PHE A 130 7.44 -2.99 -4.13
N VAL A 131 6.45 -2.49 -4.89
CA VAL A 131 6.38 -2.68 -6.35
C VAL A 131 7.68 -2.31 -7.07
N HIS A 132 8.32 -1.22 -6.65
CA HIS A 132 9.54 -0.69 -7.24
C HIS A 132 10.81 -1.46 -6.84
N TRP A 133 10.77 -2.22 -5.75
CA TRP A 133 11.86 -3.15 -5.42
C TRP A 133 11.63 -4.50 -6.10
N ASP A 134 10.38 -4.94 -6.19
CA ASP A 134 10.04 -6.28 -6.67
C ASP A 134 10.20 -6.44 -8.17
N ASP A 135 9.70 -5.46 -8.91
CA ASP A 135 9.71 -5.43 -10.38
C ASP A 135 9.87 -3.96 -10.85
N PRO A 136 11.09 -3.40 -10.77
CA PRO A 136 11.34 -1.99 -11.06
C PRO A 136 10.98 -1.59 -12.49
N GLU A 137 11.17 -2.50 -13.45
CA GLU A 137 10.84 -2.27 -14.85
C GLU A 137 9.32 -2.10 -15.01
N ARG A 138 8.53 -3.03 -14.45
CA ARG A 138 7.06 -2.96 -14.49
C ARG A 138 6.48 -1.87 -13.59
N ALA A 139 7.18 -1.46 -12.53
CA ALA A 139 6.70 -0.44 -11.62
C ALA A 139 6.42 0.89 -12.32
N ILE A 140 7.27 1.29 -13.28
CA ILE A 140 7.09 2.51 -14.06
C ILE A 140 5.80 2.44 -14.89
N ASP A 141 5.57 1.32 -15.59
CA ASP A 141 4.34 1.13 -16.37
C ASP A 141 3.10 1.20 -15.48
N ILE A 142 3.14 0.56 -14.31
CA ILE A 142 2.04 0.62 -13.33
C ILE A 142 1.81 2.05 -12.85
N PHE A 143 2.85 2.82 -12.58
CA PHE A 143 2.71 4.22 -12.15
C PHE A 143 2.12 5.09 -13.26
N LEU A 144 2.54 4.89 -14.50
CA LEU A 144 2.00 5.60 -15.66
C LEU A 144 0.52 5.26 -15.88
N GLU A 145 0.13 3.99 -15.80
CA GLU A 145 -1.28 3.57 -15.83
C GLU A 145 -2.11 4.22 -14.71
N CYS A 146 -1.55 4.35 -13.51
CA CYS A 146 -2.22 5.00 -12.38
C CYS A 146 -2.41 6.52 -12.59
N ALA A 147 -1.52 7.15 -13.37
CA ALA A 147 -1.51 8.59 -13.63
C ALA A 147 -2.33 8.99 -14.86
N GLN A 148 -2.75 8.05 -15.70
CA GLN A 148 -3.58 8.34 -16.86
C GLN A 148 -4.97 8.86 -16.44
N PRO A 149 -5.51 9.89 -17.12
CA PRO A 149 -6.88 10.33 -16.90
C PRO A 149 -7.85 9.17 -17.18
N LYS A 150 -8.81 8.95 -16.27
CA LYS A 150 -9.91 8.00 -16.45
C LYS A 150 -11.17 8.71 -16.89
#